data_AF-A0A2G9GFP5-F1
#
_entry.id   AF-A0A2G9GFP5-F1
#
_cell.length_a   1.000
_cell.length_b   1.000
_cell.length_c   1.000
_cell.angle_alpha   90.00
_cell.angle_beta   90.00
_cell.angle_gamma   90.00
#
_symmetry.space_group_name_H-M   'P 1'
#
loop_
_entity.id
_entity.type
_entity.pdbx_description
1 polymer ?
#
loop_
_entity_poly.entity_id
_entity_poly.type
_entity_poly.pdbx_seq_one_letter_code
_entity_poly.pdbx_strand_id
1 'polypeptide(L)'
;MVKVLVHFMIDLVLTYFLLFATDDENEQDPLKMKQFVLRNIHNASKDVKEVVERTELDCISCAALKLRLPWNVLLGNIVKNNVCLVGDALHPMTPDLGQGGCSALEDSIVLARCLGEALSSQPTYNEKEEDEAYVRMERGLQKYAKERRWRSFTLISTAYVVGTIQESDSKLIGFLRKIFLSRYYIGTVMKIINFDFGKLIVS
;
A
#
# COMPACT_ATOMS: atom_id res chain seq x y z
N MET A 1 14.21 3.32 -21.13
CA MET A 1 12.84 3.30 -20.58
C MET A 1 12.23 1.90 -20.57
N VAL A 2 12.19 1.17 -21.69
CA VAL A 2 11.64 -0.20 -21.75
C VAL A 2 12.45 -1.22 -20.90
N LYS A 3 13.78 -1.09 -20.82
CA LYS A 3 14.61 -1.97 -19.96
C LYS A 3 14.37 -1.80 -18.45
N VAL A 4 13.99 -0.59 -18.01
CA VAL A 4 13.65 -0.31 -16.60
C VAL A 4 12.28 -0.91 -16.26
N LEU A 5 11.34 -0.86 -17.22
CA LEU A 5 10.03 -1.47 -17.08
C LEU A 5 10.09 -3.00 -17.03
N VAL A 6 11.00 -3.61 -17.80
CA VAL A 6 11.26 -5.07 -17.76
C VAL A 6 11.93 -5.48 -16.45
N HIS A 7 12.87 -4.67 -15.93
CA HIS A 7 13.46 -4.96 -14.62
C HIS A 7 12.43 -4.82 -13.49
N PHE A 8 11.58 -3.79 -13.54
CA PHE A 8 10.48 -3.61 -12.59
C PHE A 8 9.44 -4.74 -12.69
N MET A 9 9.18 -5.28 -13.88
CA MET A 9 8.34 -6.47 -14.05
C MET A 9 9.01 -7.74 -13.51
N ILE A 10 10.34 -7.87 -13.63
CA ILE A 10 11.08 -9.00 -13.06
C ILE A 10 11.14 -8.91 -11.53
N ASP A 11 11.28 -7.71 -10.97
CA ASP A 11 11.20 -7.45 -9.53
C ASP A 11 9.77 -7.66 -9.01
N LEU A 12 8.74 -7.28 -9.78
CA LEU A 12 7.34 -7.58 -9.46
C LEU A 12 7.06 -9.08 -9.50
N VAL A 13 7.70 -9.84 -10.41
CA VAL A 13 7.59 -11.31 -10.51
C VAL A 13 8.37 -12.03 -9.41
N LEU A 14 9.50 -11.49 -8.94
CA LEU A 14 10.24 -12.01 -7.79
C LEU A 14 9.55 -11.71 -6.46
N THR A 15 8.92 -10.53 -6.35
CA THR A 15 8.03 -10.20 -5.23
C THR A 15 6.79 -11.12 -5.24
N TYR A 16 6.29 -11.48 -6.43
CA TYR A 16 5.14 -12.37 -6.64
C TYR A 16 5.29 -13.78 -6.05
N PHE A 17 6.53 -14.28 -5.90
CA PHE A 17 6.78 -15.61 -5.35
C PHE A 17 7.11 -15.62 -3.85
N LEU A 18 7.36 -14.45 -3.25
CA LEU A 18 7.49 -14.26 -1.80
C LEU A 18 6.14 -14.14 -1.06
N LEU A 19 5.01 -14.21 -1.80
CA LEU A 19 3.65 -14.08 -1.26
C LEU A 19 3.15 -15.29 -0.44
N PHE A 20 3.88 -16.39 -0.42
CA PHE A 20 3.51 -17.55 0.36
C PHE A 20 4.24 -17.56 1.69
N ALA A 21 3.54 -17.19 2.76
CA ALA A 21 3.90 -17.62 4.09
C ALA A 21 2.67 -17.50 5.01
N THR A 22 2.11 -18.67 5.34
CA THR A 22 1.04 -18.88 6.29
C THR A 22 1.59 -18.91 7.71
N ASP A 23 1.42 -17.86 8.50
CA ASP A 23 1.36 -17.78 9.99
C ASP A 23 2.16 -18.80 10.85
N ASP A 24 3.29 -19.33 10.35
CA ASP A 24 4.05 -20.40 11.01
C ASP A 24 5.42 -19.86 11.44
N GLU A 25 5.75 -20.00 12.72
CA GLU A 25 6.92 -19.38 13.36
C GLU A 25 8.28 -19.83 12.77
N ASN A 26 8.28 -20.79 11.85
CA ASN A 26 9.45 -21.24 11.07
C ASN A 26 9.82 -20.34 9.86
N GLU A 27 9.09 -19.24 9.62
CA GLU A 27 9.14 -18.40 8.41
C GLU A 27 10.33 -17.43 8.29
N GLN A 28 11.18 -17.30 9.31
CA GLN A 28 12.34 -16.39 9.27
C GLN A 28 13.63 -17.05 8.78
N ASP A 29 13.59 -18.31 8.32
CA ASP A 29 14.75 -19.01 7.79
C ASP A 29 14.88 -18.80 6.26
N PRO A 30 15.88 -18.02 5.80
CA PRO A 30 16.10 -17.75 4.38
C PRO A 30 16.30 -19.02 3.53
N LEU A 31 16.88 -20.07 4.11
CA LEU A 31 17.13 -21.32 3.41
C LEU A 31 15.81 -22.05 3.13
N LYS A 32 14.93 -22.13 4.14
CA LYS A 32 13.60 -22.73 3.97
C LYS A 32 12.77 -21.95 2.95
N MET A 33 12.80 -20.62 3.02
CA MET A 33 12.11 -19.76 2.05
C MET A 33 12.62 -20.01 0.63
N LYS A 34 13.94 -20.05 0.43
CA LYS A 34 14.55 -20.33 -0.88
C LYS A 34 14.11 -21.69 -1.44
N GLN A 35 14.15 -22.74 -0.63
CA GLN A 35 13.71 -24.08 -1.02
C GLN A 35 12.21 -24.11 -1.33
N PHE A 36 11.40 -23.43 -0.54
CA PHE A 36 9.97 -23.29 -0.75
C PHE A 36 9.66 -22.62 -2.09
N VAL A 37 10.30 -21.49 -2.39
CA VAL A 37 10.11 -20.77 -3.67
C VAL A 37 10.51 -21.67 -4.84
N LEU A 38 11.69 -22.30 -4.81
CA LEU A 38 12.18 -23.20 -5.87
C LEU A 38 11.19 -24.35 -6.17
N ARG A 39 10.54 -24.90 -5.13
CA ARG A 39 9.52 -25.94 -5.28
C ARG A 39 8.25 -25.42 -5.97
N ASN A 40 7.81 -24.21 -5.64
CA ASN A 40 6.59 -23.64 -6.22
C ASN A 40 6.81 -23.12 -7.65
N ILE A 41 8.00 -22.63 -7.99
CA ILE A 41 8.36 -22.19 -9.35
C ILE A 41 8.74 -23.34 -10.30
N HIS A 42 8.41 -24.60 -10.00
CA HIS A 42 8.86 -25.76 -10.79
C HIS A 42 8.49 -25.68 -12.29
N ASN A 43 7.40 -24.98 -12.64
CA ASN A 43 6.97 -24.76 -14.04
C ASN A 43 7.45 -23.42 -14.65
N ALA A 44 8.20 -22.60 -13.90
CA ALA A 44 8.73 -21.34 -14.39
C ALA A 44 9.89 -21.53 -15.39
N SER A 45 10.24 -20.46 -16.11
CA SER A 45 11.36 -20.46 -17.05
C SER A 45 12.69 -20.72 -16.34
N LYS A 46 13.68 -21.18 -17.09
CA LYS A 46 15.04 -21.40 -16.59
C LYS A 46 15.63 -20.13 -15.97
N ASP A 47 15.40 -18.98 -16.61
CA ASP A 47 15.92 -17.68 -16.16
C ASP A 47 15.38 -17.31 -14.77
N VAL A 48 14.09 -17.54 -14.50
CA VAL A 48 13.49 -17.25 -13.18
C VAL A 48 14.08 -18.15 -12.10
N LYS A 49 14.26 -19.44 -12.40
CA LYS A 49 14.88 -20.40 -11.46
C LYS A 49 16.33 -20.02 -11.16
N GLU A 50 17.09 -19.67 -12.20
CA GLU A 50 18.49 -19.27 -12.07
C GLU A 50 18.65 -18.01 -11.20
N VAL A 51 17.75 -17.03 -11.31
CA VAL A 51 17.77 -15.87 -10.41
C VAL A 51 17.61 -16.30 -8.96
N VAL A 52 16.60 -17.12 -8.64
CA VAL A 52 16.37 -17.59 -7.26
C VAL A 52 17.54 -18.42 -6.74
N GLU A 53 18.11 -19.30 -7.57
CA GLU A 53 19.28 -20.12 -7.22
C GLU A 53 20.51 -19.27 -6.90
N ARG A 54 20.72 -18.18 -7.63
CA ARG A 54 21.86 -17.26 -7.43
C ARG A 54 21.69 -16.30 -6.26
N THR A 55 20.47 -16.03 -5.81
CA THR A 55 20.23 -15.13 -4.66
C THR A 55 20.87 -15.71 -3.39
N GLU A 56 21.82 -14.99 -2.80
CA GLU A 56 22.47 -15.37 -1.55
C GLU A 56 21.48 -15.32 -0.37
N LEU A 57 21.71 -16.12 0.67
CA LEU A 57 20.74 -16.27 1.77
C LEU A 57 20.56 -14.98 2.59
N ASP A 58 21.62 -14.18 2.71
CA ASP A 58 21.61 -12.87 3.37
C ASP A 58 20.85 -11.80 2.58
N CYS A 59 20.60 -12.03 1.30
CA CYS A 59 19.80 -11.17 0.42
C CYS A 59 18.31 -11.51 0.45
N ILE A 60 17.90 -12.58 1.16
CA ILE A 60 16.50 -13.00 1.26
C ILE A 60 15.92 -12.42 2.55
N SER A 61 14.98 -11.49 2.38
CA SER A 61 14.20 -10.94 3.48
C SER A 61 12.85 -11.66 3.58
N CYS A 62 12.58 -12.23 4.75
CA CYS A 62 11.29 -12.85 5.06
C CYS A 62 10.51 -11.91 6.00
N ALA A 63 9.36 -11.43 5.54
CA ALA A 63 8.48 -10.59 6.34
C ALA A 63 7.03 -11.03 6.15
N ALA A 64 6.30 -11.22 7.25
CA ALA A 64 4.89 -11.53 7.21
C ALA A 64 4.10 -10.37 6.62
N LEU A 65 3.31 -10.65 5.59
CA LEU A 65 2.42 -9.66 4.99
C LEU A 65 1.28 -9.35 5.95
N LYS A 66 1.14 -8.07 6.30
CA LYS A 66 0.05 -7.58 7.15
C LYS A 66 -0.92 -6.78 6.33
N LEU A 67 -2.20 -7.09 6.49
CA LEU A 67 -3.31 -6.38 5.88
C LEU A 67 -4.21 -5.83 6.99
N ARG A 68 -4.51 -4.54 6.95
CA ARG A 68 -5.61 -4.01 7.75
C ARG A 68 -6.89 -4.15 6.95
N LEU A 69 -7.90 -4.80 7.53
CA LEU A 69 -9.20 -4.93 6.87
C LEU A 69 -9.73 -3.54 6.46
N PRO A 70 -10.22 -3.36 5.21
CA PRO A 70 -10.67 -2.06 4.71
C PRO A 70 -11.70 -1.39 5.63
N TRP A 71 -12.62 -2.18 6.20
CA TRP A 71 -13.67 -1.72 7.12
C TRP A 71 -13.10 -1.08 8.40
N ASN A 72 -11.96 -1.59 8.89
CA ASN A 72 -11.31 -1.05 10.09
C ASN A 72 -10.73 0.34 9.83
N VAL A 73 -10.29 0.63 8.60
CA VAL A 73 -9.85 1.99 8.24
C VAL A 73 -11.05 2.91 8.06
N LEU A 74 -12.13 2.42 7.45
CA LEU A 74 -13.32 3.22 7.19
C LEU A 74 -14.06 3.62 8.48
N LEU A 75 -14.20 2.68 9.43
CA LEU A 75 -14.98 2.85 10.66
C LEU A 75 -14.12 3.08 11.91
N GLY A 76 -12.84 2.69 11.89
CA GLY A 76 -11.96 2.78 13.06
C GLY A 76 -11.50 4.19 13.36
N ASN A 77 -10.88 4.37 14.52
CA ASN A 77 -10.33 5.66 14.90
C ASN A 77 -8.90 5.82 14.38
N ILE A 78 -8.67 6.79 13.50
CA ILE A 78 -7.36 7.06 12.88
C ILE A 78 -6.73 8.36 13.39
N VAL A 79 -7.48 9.14 14.17
CA VAL A 79 -7.04 10.37 14.83
C VAL A 79 -7.48 10.31 16.29
N LYS A 80 -6.57 10.57 17.21
CA LYS A 80 -6.89 10.72 18.63
C LYS A 80 -6.16 11.94 19.14
N ASN A 81 -6.90 12.96 19.56
CA ASN A 81 -6.33 14.24 19.94
C ASN A 81 -5.47 14.78 18.76
N ASN A 82 -4.28 15.29 19.06
CA ASN A 82 -3.31 15.76 18.08
C ASN A 82 -2.37 14.66 17.53
N VAL A 83 -2.85 13.42 17.45
CA VAL A 83 -2.10 12.29 16.88
C VAL A 83 -2.93 11.63 15.79
N CYS A 84 -2.31 11.34 14.63
CA CYS A 84 -2.94 10.62 13.53
C CYS A 84 -2.04 9.49 13.01
N LEU A 85 -2.64 8.51 12.34
CA LEU A 85 -1.93 7.44 11.65
C LEU A 85 -1.72 7.81 10.18
N VAL A 86 -0.56 7.46 9.62
CA VAL A 86 -0.19 7.65 8.20
C VAL A 86 0.58 6.44 7.68
N GLY A 87 0.69 6.29 6.36
CA GLY A 87 1.46 5.22 5.72
C GLY A 87 0.99 3.83 6.13
N ASP A 88 1.93 2.89 6.27
CA ASP A 88 1.64 1.51 6.69
C ASP A 88 1.03 1.41 8.09
N ALA A 89 1.14 2.44 8.93
CA ALA A 89 0.45 2.48 10.21
C ALA A 89 -1.06 2.76 10.05
N LEU A 90 -1.48 3.41 8.95
CA LEU A 90 -2.87 3.69 8.60
C LEU A 90 -3.46 2.61 7.67
N HIS A 91 -2.75 2.29 6.60
CA HIS A 91 -3.28 1.49 5.49
C HIS A 91 -2.32 0.39 5.02
N PRO A 92 -1.84 -0.50 5.94
CA PRO A 92 -1.03 -1.62 5.52
C PRO A 92 -1.85 -2.49 4.55
N MET A 93 -1.31 -2.68 3.36
CA MET A 93 -1.96 -3.33 2.23
C MET A 93 -1.02 -4.37 1.62
N THR A 94 -1.60 -5.33 0.89
CA THR A 94 -0.80 -6.30 0.15
C THR A 94 -0.02 -5.61 -0.98
N PRO A 95 1.14 -6.16 -1.39
CA PRO A 95 2.04 -5.50 -2.32
C PRO A 95 1.55 -5.53 -3.78
N ASP A 96 0.41 -6.17 -4.07
CA ASP A 96 -0.06 -6.51 -5.43
C ASP A 96 -0.30 -5.29 -6.35
N LEU A 97 -0.48 -4.10 -5.77
CA LEU A 97 -0.58 -2.84 -6.50
C LEU A 97 0.72 -2.02 -6.52
N GLY A 98 1.69 -2.34 -5.67
CA GLY A 98 2.88 -1.50 -5.46
C GLY A 98 2.57 -0.07 -5.00
N GLN A 99 1.43 0.16 -4.33
CA GLN A 99 0.93 1.50 -3.99
C GLN A 99 1.20 1.94 -2.54
N GLY A 100 1.74 1.08 -1.67
CA GLY A 100 1.98 1.42 -0.25
C GLY A 100 2.82 2.69 -0.08
N GLY A 101 4.01 2.71 -0.69
CA GLY A 101 4.91 3.88 -0.64
C GLY A 101 4.31 5.15 -1.26
N CYS A 102 3.66 5.03 -2.42
CA CYS A 102 2.97 6.16 -3.06
C CYS A 102 1.85 6.71 -2.16
N SER A 103 1.06 5.84 -1.52
CA SER A 103 0.00 6.23 -0.60
C SER A 103 0.54 6.93 0.65
N ALA A 104 1.71 6.52 1.16
CA ALA A 104 2.37 7.20 2.26
C ALA A 104 2.84 8.62 1.89
N LEU A 105 3.32 8.82 0.64
CA LEU A 105 3.62 10.15 0.12
C LEU A 105 2.34 10.98 -0.05
N GLU A 106 1.26 10.36 -0.54
CA GLU A 106 -0.02 11.05 -0.64
C GLU A 106 -0.52 11.52 0.72
N ASP A 107 -0.40 10.69 1.76
CA ASP A 107 -0.75 11.05 3.12
C ASP A 107 0.02 12.28 3.57
N SER A 108 1.33 12.33 3.29
CA SER A 108 2.19 13.44 3.68
C SER A 108 1.73 14.76 3.07
N ILE A 109 1.37 14.76 1.77
CA ILE A 109 0.87 15.95 1.07
C ILE A 109 -0.49 16.39 1.62
N VAL A 110 -1.43 15.46 1.78
CA VAL A 110 -2.78 15.77 2.29
C VAL A 110 -2.71 16.26 3.73
N LEU A 111 -1.88 15.62 4.57
CA LEU A 111 -1.66 16.01 5.96
C LEU A 111 -1.09 17.43 6.04
N ALA A 112 -0.02 17.71 5.29
CA ALA A 112 0.60 19.03 5.24
C ALA A 112 -0.40 20.12 4.83
N ARG A 113 -1.23 19.86 3.81
CA ARG A 113 -2.28 20.79 3.39
C ARG A 113 -3.32 21.02 4.50
N CYS A 114 -3.86 19.96 5.09
CA CYS A 114 -4.89 20.08 6.12
C CYS A 114 -4.37 20.81 7.38
N LEU A 115 -3.11 20.57 7.77
CA LEU A 115 -2.48 21.27 8.88
C LEU A 115 -2.14 22.73 8.52
N GLY A 116 -1.62 22.99 7.32
CA GLY A 116 -1.34 24.35 6.87
C GLY A 116 -2.58 25.24 6.86
N GLU A 117 -3.71 24.72 6.38
CA GLU A 117 -5.00 25.42 6.46
C GLU A 117 -5.45 25.69 7.90
N ALA A 118 -5.30 24.71 8.80
CA ALA A 118 -5.65 24.85 10.20
C ALA A 118 -4.78 25.92 10.91
N LEU A 119 -3.50 25.99 10.58
CA LEU A 119 -2.55 26.95 11.14
C LEU A 119 -2.70 28.36 10.54
N SER A 120 -3.15 28.48 9.29
CA SER A 120 -3.35 29.77 8.62
C SER A 120 -4.63 30.50 9.06
N SER A 121 -5.50 29.82 9.80
CA SER A 121 -6.74 30.41 10.33
C SER A 121 -6.40 31.36 11.49
N GLN A 122 -6.71 32.65 11.33
CA GLN A 122 -6.43 33.68 12.35
C GLN A 122 -7.11 33.35 13.68
N PRO A 123 -6.45 33.57 14.84
CA PRO A 123 -7.07 33.36 16.14
C PRO A 123 -8.26 34.31 16.35
N THR A 124 -9.30 33.80 17.01
CA THR A 124 -10.42 34.62 17.45
C THR A 124 -10.01 35.32 18.74
N TYR A 125 -10.22 36.64 18.82
CA TYR A 125 -9.59 37.51 19.83
C TYR A 125 -9.95 37.28 21.31
N ASN A 126 -10.61 36.18 21.70
CA ASN A 126 -11.27 36.03 23.00
C ASN A 126 -10.94 34.76 23.82
N GLU A 127 -10.02 33.88 23.40
CA GLU A 127 -9.62 32.70 24.18
C GLU A 127 -8.10 32.57 24.35
N LYS A 128 -7.64 31.78 25.33
CA LYS A 128 -6.21 31.51 25.57
C LYS A 128 -5.63 30.88 24.30
N GLU A 129 -4.65 31.56 23.71
CA GLU A 129 -4.06 31.26 22.39
C GLU A 129 -3.61 29.80 22.22
N GLU A 130 -3.17 29.16 23.31
CA GLU A 130 -2.70 27.78 23.35
C GLU A 130 -3.83 26.74 23.20
N ASP A 131 -4.98 26.97 23.84
CA ASP A 131 -6.15 26.08 23.76
C ASP A 131 -6.77 26.13 22.36
N GLU A 132 -6.83 27.32 21.74
CA GLU A 132 -7.35 27.46 20.39
C GLU A 132 -6.44 26.77 19.35
N ALA A 133 -5.12 26.92 19.48
CA ALA A 133 -4.16 26.29 18.57
C ALA A 133 -4.25 24.76 18.62
N TYR A 134 -4.40 24.21 19.84
CA TYR A 134 -4.58 22.78 20.05
C TYR A 134 -5.84 22.26 19.34
N VAL A 135 -6.97 22.97 19.48
CA VAL A 135 -8.25 22.61 18.82
C VAL A 135 -8.18 22.74 17.31
N ARG A 136 -7.48 23.76 16.78
CA ARG A 136 -7.26 23.93 15.34
C ARG A 136 -6.45 22.77 14.77
N MET A 137 -5.39 22.35 15.45
CA MET A 137 -4.57 21.21 15.05
C MET A 137 -5.40 19.93 14.96
N GLU A 138 -6.23 19.64 15.98
CA GLU A 138 -7.07 18.44 16.00
C GLU A 138 -8.07 18.47 14.83
N ARG A 139 -8.66 19.63 14.56
CA ARG A 139 -9.57 19.81 13.41
C ARG A 139 -8.86 19.55 12.07
N GLY A 140 -7.61 20.00 11.92
CA GLY A 140 -6.78 19.72 10.75
C GLY A 140 -6.54 18.23 10.55
N LEU A 141 -6.20 17.50 11.63
CA LEU A 141 -6.03 16.04 11.58
C LEU A 141 -7.34 15.31 11.26
N GLN A 142 -8.47 15.76 11.82
CA GLN A 142 -9.79 15.19 11.50
C GLN A 142 -10.15 15.40 10.02
N LYS A 143 -9.79 16.54 9.44
CA LYS A 143 -9.96 16.80 8.00
C LYS A 143 -9.12 15.84 7.17
N TYR A 144 -7.83 15.70 7.49
CA TYR A 144 -6.93 14.72 6.87
C TYR A 144 -7.55 13.31 6.90
N ALA A 145 -7.98 12.87 8.09
CA ALA A 145 -8.60 11.56 8.29
C ALA A 145 -9.82 11.34 7.40
N LYS A 146 -10.72 12.32 7.31
CA LYS A 146 -11.92 12.24 6.48
C LYS A 146 -11.56 12.03 5.00
N GLU A 147 -10.55 12.74 4.51
CA GLU A 147 -10.11 12.63 3.11
C GLU A 147 -9.40 11.30 2.81
N ARG A 148 -8.62 10.78 3.77
CA ARG A 148 -7.83 9.56 3.56
C ARG A 148 -8.57 8.25 3.80
N ARG A 149 -9.68 8.24 4.53
CA ARG A 149 -10.47 7.01 4.80
C ARG A 149 -10.89 6.27 3.54
N TRP A 150 -11.56 6.96 2.62
CA TRP A 150 -12.08 6.32 1.40
C TRP A 150 -10.96 5.91 0.44
N ARG A 151 -9.91 6.72 0.36
CA ARG A 151 -8.73 6.42 -0.45
C ARG A 151 -8.02 5.17 0.06
N SER A 152 -7.76 5.09 1.36
CA SER A 152 -7.14 3.94 2.02
C SER A 152 -7.99 2.67 1.85
N PHE A 153 -9.30 2.78 2.10
CA PHE A 153 -10.25 1.68 1.87
C PHE A 153 -10.15 1.14 0.44
N THR A 154 -10.14 2.03 -0.55
CA THR A 154 -10.07 1.69 -1.97
C THR A 154 -8.78 0.96 -2.31
N LEU A 155 -7.64 1.48 -1.85
CA LEU A 155 -6.32 0.91 -2.10
C LEU A 155 -6.19 -0.49 -1.50
N ILE A 156 -6.51 -0.64 -0.22
CA ILE A 156 -6.45 -1.92 0.50
C ILE A 156 -7.36 -2.96 -0.17
N SER A 157 -8.61 -2.59 -0.48
CA SER A 157 -9.57 -3.50 -1.10
C SER A 157 -9.13 -3.92 -2.49
N THR A 158 -8.61 -2.98 -3.28
CA THR A 158 -8.17 -3.26 -4.64
C THR A 158 -6.91 -4.13 -4.63
N ALA A 159 -5.94 -3.85 -3.74
CA ALA A 159 -4.75 -4.68 -3.58
C ALA A 159 -5.10 -6.13 -3.26
N TYR A 160 -5.99 -6.35 -2.29
CA TYR A 160 -6.46 -7.68 -1.94
C TYR A 160 -7.16 -8.41 -3.11
N VAL A 161 -8.04 -7.72 -3.83
CA VAL A 161 -8.72 -8.31 -5.00
C VAL A 161 -7.72 -8.64 -6.12
N VAL A 162 -6.74 -7.77 -6.35
CA VAL A 162 -5.69 -8.03 -7.34
C VAL A 162 -4.87 -9.25 -6.93
N GLY A 163 -4.38 -9.32 -5.68
CA GLY A 163 -3.61 -10.47 -5.18
C GLY A 163 -4.37 -11.78 -5.30
N THR A 164 -5.63 -11.83 -4.87
CA THR A 164 -6.46 -13.04 -4.99
C THR A 164 -6.68 -13.50 -6.44
N ILE A 165 -6.86 -12.57 -7.38
CA ILE A 165 -6.96 -12.91 -8.82
C ILE A 165 -5.63 -13.42 -9.36
N GLN A 166 -4.55 -12.80 -8.92
CA GLN A 166 -3.19 -13.06 -9.34
C GLN A 166 -2.69 -14.45 -8.92
N GLU A 167 -2.98 -14.86 -7.69
CA GLU A 167 -2.56 -16.14 -7.08
C GLU A 167 -3.40 -17.34 -7.49
N SER A 168 -4.65 -17.11 -7.91
CA SER A 168 -5.57 -18.22 -8.12
C SER A 168 -5.22 -19.14 -9.31
N ASP A 169 -5.23 -20.45 -9.05
CA ASP A 169 -5.06 -21.51 -10.06
C ASP A 169 -6.38 -22.05 -10.63
N SER A 170 -7.52 -21.52 -10.18
CA SER A 170 -8.82 -21.98 -10.66
C SER A 170 -9.05 -21.56 -12.13
N LYS A 171 -9.66 -22.44 -12.94
CA LYS A 171 -9.96 -22.15 -14.35
C LYS A 171 -10.86 -20.91 -14.53
N LEU A 172 -11.80 -20.70 -13.61
CA LEU A 172 -12.72 -19.56 -13.62
C LEU A 172 -11.99 -18.24 -13.35
N ILE A 173 -11.15 -18.20 -12.31
CA ILE A 173 -10.40 -16.98 -11.99
C ILE A 173 -9.27 -16.78 -13.01
N GLY A 174 -8.71 -17.83 -13.58
CA GLY A 174 -7.80 -17.74 -14.73
C GLY A 174 -8.43 -17.09 -15.97
N PHE A 175 -9.74 -17.27 -16.19
CA PHE A 175 -10.50 -16.55 -17.21
C PHE A 175 -10.73 -15.09 -16.81
N LEU A 176 -11.13 -14.82 -15.56
CA LEU A 176 -11.26 -13.46 -15.02
C LEU A 176 -9.94 -12.69 -15.10
N ARG A 177 -8.79 -13.34 -14.82
CA ARG A 177 -7.44 -12.77 -14.93
C ARG A 177 -7.15 -12.29 -16.35
N LYS A 178 -7.51 -13.06 -17.38
CA LYS A 178 -7.33 -12.67 -18.80
C LYS A 178 -8.18 -11.46 -19.18
N ILE A 179 -9.42 -11.39 -18.69
CA ILE A 179 -10.32 -10.24 -18.89
C ILE A 179 -9.82 -9.01 -18.11
N PHE A 180 -9.40 -9.23 -16.86
CA PHE A 180 -8.93 -8.19 -15.94
C PHE A 180 -7.64 -7.55 -16.45
N LEU A 181 -6.61 -8.33 -16.77
CA LEU A 181 -5.31 -7.85 -17.26
C LEU A 181 -5.40 -7.07 -18.57
N SER A 182 -6.28 -7.48 -19.49
CA SER A 182 -6.29 -6.92 -20.85
C SER A 182 -7.04 -5.60 -21.00
N ARG A 183 -8.01 -5.29 -20.13
CA ARG A 183 -8.89 -4.12 -20.35
C ARG A 183 -9.29 -3.36 -19.09
N TYR A 184 -9.48 -4.04 -17.96
CA TYR A 184 -9.96 -3.39 -16.74
C TYR A 184 -8.83 -2.90 -15.84
N TYR A 185 -7.74 -3.66 -15.74
CA TYR A 185 -6.59 -3.36 -14.89
C TYR A 185 -5.97 -2.00 -15.23
N ILE A 186 -5.68 -1.74 -16.51
CA ILE A 186 -5.10 -0.46 -16.94
C ILE A 186 -6.01 0.71 -16.58
N GLY A 187 -7.31 0.64 -16.88
CA GLY A 187 -8.25 1.73 -16.58
C GLY A 187 -8.41 2.00 -15.08
N THR A 188 -8.49 0.93 -14.27
CA THR A 188 -8.65 1.03 -12.81
C THR A 188 -7.36 1.51 -12.14
N VAL A 189 -6.20 0.96 -12.54
CA VAL A 189 -4.89 1.39 -12.04
C VAL A 189 -4.61 2.85 -12.41
N MET A 190 -4.93 3.29 -13.62
CA MET A 190 -4.75 4.70 -14.01
C MET A 190 -5.60 5.66 -13.18
N LYS A 191 -6.82 5.26 -12.80
CA LYS A 191 -7.65 6.03 -11.85
C LYS A 191 -7.06 6.04 -10.44
N ILE A 192 -6.42 4.95 -10.03
CA ILE A 192 -5.73 4.86 -8.74
C ILE A 192 -4.51 5.78 -8.73
N ILE A 193 -3.71 5.82 -9.79
CA ILE A 193 -2.48 6.63 -9.86
C ILE A 193 -2.78 8.13 -9.90
N ASN A 194 -3.88 8.55 -10.55
CA ASN A 194 -4.24 9.95 -10.67
C ASN A 194 -5.03 10.46 -9.44
N PHE A 195 -4.35 10.54 -8.30
CA PHE A 195 -4.94 11.10 -7.07
C PHE A 195 -4.93 12.63 -7.11
N ASP A 196 -6.10 13.24 -6.85
CA ASP A 196 -6.24 14.68 -6.73
C ASP A 196 -5.95 15.12 -5.27
N PHE A 197 -4.91 15.93 -5.11
CA PHE A 197 -4.50 16.48 -3.82
C PHE A 197 -5.34 17.68 -3.36
N GLY A 198 -6.28 18.15 -4.20
CA GLY A 198 -7.00 19.39 -3.99
C GLY A 198 -6.11 20.62 -4.14
N LYS A 199 -6.62 21.78 -3.72
CA LYS A 199 -5.88 23.04 -3.81
C LYS A 199 -4.76 23.08 -2.77
N LEU A 200 -3.51 23.04 -3.24
CA LEU A 200 -2.34 23.23 -2.40
C LEU A 200 -2.11 24.72 -2.15
N ILE A 201 -1.82 25.09 -0.90
CA ILE A 201 -1.37 26.44 -0.56
C ILE A 201 0.12 26.51 -0.92
N VAL A 202 0.43 27.16 -2.03
CA VAL A 202 1.82 27.44 -2.41
C VAL A 202 2.20 28.76 -1.77
N SER A 203 3.18 28.75 -0.86
CA SER A 203 3.77 29.95 -0.27
C SER A 203 4.64 30.68 -1.29
#